data_AF-A0A6P4I6M4-F1
#
_entry.id   AF-A0A6P4I6M4-F1
#
_cell.length_a   1.000
_cell.length_b   1.000
_cell.length_c   1.000
_cell.angle_alpha   90.00
_cell.angle_beta   90.00
_cell.angle_gamma   90.00
#
_symmetry.space_group_name_H-M   'P 1'
#
loop_
_entity.id
_entity.type
_entity.pdbx_description
1 polymer ?
#
loop_
_entity_poly.entity_id
_entity_poly.type
_entity_poly.pdbx_seq_one_letter_code
_entity_poly.pdbx_strand_id
1 'polypeptide(L)'
;MAPREKVEFVLVRLAFAPHIHPLYPHISYQIRKHPPTGSVIQVRDWFEHVMMRERSKLPPNVNLRYAEWRIITGDANLFSVESYRYDKIMLVLGEENISWVFYTNNAMERRIEGSACFPVSYCGCCLNNQYLQILAKIKQTLSRKKIR
;
A
#
# COMPACT_ATOMS: atom_id res chain seq x y z
N MET A 1 15.86 -11.49 -18.79
CA MET A 1 14.46 -11.84 -18.46
C MET A 1 13.61 -11.49 -19.67
N ALA A 2 12.76 -12.40 -20.15
CA ALA A 2 11.87 -12.11 -21.27
C ALA A 2 10.95 -10.92 -20.92
N PRO A 3 10.64 -10.02 -21.87
CA PRO A 3 9.76 -8.89 -21.60
C PRO A 3 8.40 -9.42 -21.14
N ARG A 4 8.00 -9.06 -19.91
CA ARG A 4 6.66 -9.37 -19.41
C ARG A 4 5.67 -8.54 -20.22
N GLU A 5 4.84 -9.20 -21.03
CA GLU A 5 3.82 -8.54 -21.84
C GLU A 5 2.77 -7.79 -20.99
N LYS A 6 2.67 -8.12 -19.69
CA LYS A 6 1.72 -7.53 -18.75
C LYS A 6 2.41 -7.22 -17.42
N VAL A 7 2.24 -6.00 -16.93
CA VAL A 7 2.70 -5.57 -15.60
C VAL A 7 1.48 -5.22 -14.76
N GLU A 8 1.43 -5.78 -13.54
CA GLU A 8 0.34 -5.56 -12.59
C GLU A 8 0.85 -4.71 -11.42
N PHE A 9 0.19 -3.57 -11.17
CA PHE A 9 0.38 -2.80 -9.96
C PHE A 9 -0.64 -3.23 -8.92
N VAL A 10 -0.16 -3.66 -7.75
CA VAL A 10 -1.05 -4.04 -6.65
C VAL A 10 -1.12 -2.92 -5.62
N LEU A 11 -2.33 -2.47 -5.38
CA LEU A 11 -2.66 -1.37 -4.49
C LEU A 11 -3.38 -1.96 -3.28
N VAL A 12 -2.83 -1.75 -2.09
CA VAL A 12 -3.45 -2.23 -0.85
C VAL A 12 -3.86 -1.02 -0.04
N ARG A 13 -5.14 -0.99 0.35
CA ARG A 13 -5.72 0.09 1.14
C ARG A 13 -6.28 -0.48 2.42
N LEU A 14 -5.75 -0.01 3.53
CA LEU A 14 -6.24 -0.36 4.85
C LEU A 14 -6.96 0.83 5.47
N ALA A 15 -8.08 0.57 6.12
CA ALA A 15 -8.81 1.53 6.93
C ALA A 15 -9.14 0.93 8.30
N PHE A 16 -8.92 1.72 9.34
CA PHE A 16 -9.28 1.36 10.70
C PHE A 16 -10.77 1.59 10.92
N ALA A 17 -11.46 0.60 11.48
CA ALA A 17 -12.86 0.70 11.88
C ALA A 17 -13.05 -0.01 13.23
N PRO A 18 -13.38 0.72 14.32
CA PRO A 18 -13.39 0.15 15.67
C PRO A 18 -14.50 -0.89 15.90
N HIS A 19 -15.54 -0.91 15.06
CA HIS A 19 -16.66 -1.84 15.14
C HIS A 19 -16.39 -3.18 14.41
N ILE A 20 -15.29 -3.30 13.65
CA ILE A 20 -14.90 -4.54 13.00
C ILE A 20 -14.03 -5.35 13.96
N HIS A 21 -14.22 -6.66 14.02
CA HIS A 21 -13.41 -7.51 14.87
C HIS A 21 -11.95 -7.57 14.37
N PRO A 22 -10.91 -7.41 15.22
CA PRO A 22 -9.50 -7.38 14.80
C PRO A 22 -9.04 -8.61 14.01
N LEU A 23 -9.55 -9.79 14.37
CA LEU A 23 -9.22 -11.06 13.72
C LEU A 23 -10.06 -11.38 12.47
N TYR A 24 -11.12 -10.61 12.21
CA TYR A 24 -12.05 -10.86 11.09
C TYR A 24 -12.22 -9.59 10.24
N PRO A 25 -11.17 -9.16 9.52
CA PRO A 25 -11.23 -7.99 8.67
C PRO A 25 -12.19 -8.20 7.49
N HIS A 26 -12.83 -7.12 7.03
CA HIS A 26 -13.56 -7.11 5.77
C HIS A 26 -12.58 -6.86 4.63
N ILE A 27 -12.45 -7.85 3.73
CA ILE A 27 -11.46 -7.82 2.66
C ILE A 27 -12.16 -7.96 1.32
N SER A 28 -11.84 -7.06 0.41
CA SER A 28 -12.34 -7.08 -0.97
C SER A 28 -11.21 -6.88 -1.96
N TYR A 29 -11.33 -7.56 -3.10
CA TYR A 29 -10.37 -7.53 -4.19
C TYR A 29 -11.08 -7.10 -5.48
N GLN A 30 -10.47 -6.18 -6.22
CA GLN A 30 -10.98 -5.72 -7.50
C GLN A 30 -9.85 -5.53 -8.50
N ILE A 31 -10.09 -5.95 -9.73
CA ILE A 31 -9.25 -5.61 -10.87
C ILE A 31 -9.76 -4.32 -11.49
N ARG A 32 -8.86 -3.42 -11.85
CA ARG A 32 -9.17 -2.16 -12.53
C ARG A 32 -8.30 -1.96 -13.75
N LYS A 33 -8.90 -1.34 -14.78
CA LYS A 33 -8.21 -0.86 -15.98
C LYS A 33 -7.47 0.46 -15.72
N HIS A 34 -7.97 1.26 -14.77
CA HIS A 34 -7.43 2.58 -14.43
C HIS A 34 -7.04 2.64 -12.94
N PRO A 35 -6.02 3.43 -12.57
CA PRO A 35 -5.64 3.62 -11.18
C PRO A 35 -6.78 4.29 -10.39
N PRO A 36 -6.94 3.99 -9.09
CA PRO A 36 -8.07 4.46 -8.27
C PRO A 36 -7.90 5.91 -7.76
N THR A 37 -7.29 6.80 -8.55
CA THR A 37 -6.86 8.15 -8.17
C THR A 37 -7.98 8.99 -7.53
N GLY A 38 -9.21 8.91 -8.07
CA GLY A 38 -10.36 9.66 -7.53
C GLY A 38 -10.84 9.22 -6.15
N SER A 39 -10.41 8.05 -5.67
CA SER A 39 -10.82 7.51 -4.36
C SER A 39 -9.76 7.70 -3.26
N VAL A 40 -8.62 8.32 -3.59
CA VAL A 40 -7.46 8.50 -2.71
C VAL A 40 -7.21 9.99 -2.52
N ILE A 41 -8.22 10.75 -2.07
CA ILE A 41 -8.17 12.22 -2.07
C ILE A 41 -7.07 12.75 -1.15
N GLN A 42 -6.94 12.23 0.07
CA GLN A 42 -5.99 12.75 1.08
C GLN A 42 -4.52 12.58 0.71
N VAL A 43 -4.18 11.54 -0.07
CA VAL A 43 -2.80 11.23 -0.46
C VAL A 43 -2.66 11.11 -1.97
N ARG A 44 -3.51 11.84 -2.72
CA ARG A 44 -3.53 11.81 -4.19
C ARG A 44 -2.18 12.20 -4.76
N ASP A 45 -1.62 13.32 -4.32
CA ASP A 45 -0.38 13.86 -4.86
C ASP A 45 0.80 12.89 -4.63
N TRP A 46 0.84 12.27 -3.45
CA TRP A 46 1.78 11.20 -3.13
C TRP A 46 1.59 10.00 -4.06
N PHE A 47 0.34 9.55 -4.24
CA PHE A 47 0.02 8.40 -5.06
C PHE A 47 0.40 8.63 -6.53
N GLU A 48 0.07 9.79 -7.09
CA GLU A 48 0.42 10.17 -8.45
C GLU A 48 1.94 10.21 -8.64
N HIS A 49 2.67 10.79 -7.69
CA HIS A 49 4.13 10.84 -7.73
C HIS A 49 4.75 9.43 -7.70
N VAL A 50 4.29 8.55 -6.81
CA VAL A 50 4.76 7.16 -6.74
C VAL A 50 4.45 6.43 -8.04
N MET A 51 3.22 6.52 -8.54
CA MET A 51 2.82 5.86 -9.78
C MET A 51 3.60 6.37 -10.99
N MET A 52 3.88 7.67 -11.07
CA MET A 52 4.71 8.25 -12.12
C MET A 52 6.13 7.68 -12.08
N ARG A 53 6.74 7.61 -10.90
CA ARG A 53 8.08 7.04 -10.70
C ARG A 53 8.16 5.55 -11.02
N GLU A 54 7.15 4.76 -10.65
CA GLU A 54 7.16 3.33 -10.97
C GLU A 54 6.88 3.09 -12.46
N ARG A 55 6.01 3.89 -13.10
CA ARG A 55 5.76 3.81 -14.54
C ARG A 55 6.95 4.25 -15.39
N SER A 56 7.75 5.21 -14.95
CA SER A 56 8.92 5.69 -15.71
C SER A 56 10.01 4.63 -15.85
N LYS A 57 9.98 3.57 -15.03
CA LYS A 57 10.90 2.42 -15.12
C LYS A 57 10.46 1.39 -16.16
N LEU A 58 9.22 1.50 -16.66
CA LEU A 58 8.62 0.51 -17.55
C LEU A 58 8.80 0.91 -19.01
N PRO A 59 8.88 -0.07 -19.95
CA PRO A 59 8.90 0.22 -21.37
C PRO A 59 7.63 0.96 -21.84
N PRO A 60 7.73 1.82 -22.87
CA PRO A 60 6.66 2.75 -23.26
C PRO A 60 5.35 2.13 -23.79
N ASN A 61 5.23 0.80 -23.93
CA ASN A 61 4.02 0.13 -24.44
C ASN A 61 3.60 -1.10 -23.62
N VAL A 62 3.98 -1.14 -22.33
CA VAL A 62 3.60 -2.27 -21.47
C VAL A 62 2.10 -2.26 -21.17
N ASN A 63 1.47 -3.45 -21.20
CA ASN A 63 0.07 -3.58 -20.81
C ASN A 63 -0.05 -3.52 -19.28
N LEU A 64 -0.61 -2.43 -18.77
CA LEU A 64 -0.77 -2.18 -17.34
C LEU A 64 -2.13 -2.64 -16.83
N ARG A 65 -2.12 -3.35 -15.71
CA ARG A 65 -3.32 -3.69 -14.94
C ARG A 65 -3.16 -3.22 -13.49
N TYR A 66 -4.27 -2.88 -12.84
CA TYR A 66 -4.30 -2.55 -11.43
C TYR A 66 -5.11 -3.58 -10.66
N ALA A 67 -4.57 -4.05 -9.55
CA ALA A 67 -5.27 -4.86 -8.56
C ALA A 67 -5.45 -4.00 -7.31
N GLU A 68 -6.66 -3.84 -6.83
CA GLU A 68 -6.97 -3.11 -5.60
C GLU A 68 -7.46 -4.08 -4.53
N TRP A 69 -6.76 -4.14 -3.40
CA TRP A 69 -7.21 -4.73 -2.16
C TRP A 69 -7.69 -3.64 -1.23
N ARG A 70 -8.93 -3.77 -0.74
CA ARG A 70 -9.45 -2.93 0.33
C ARG A 70 -9.70 -3.80 1.56
N ILE A 71 -9.06 -3.41 2.65
CA ILE A 71 -9.04 -4.12 3.92
C ILE A 71 -9.56 -3.16 4.97
N ILE A 72 -10.64 -3.51 5.65
CA ILE A 72 -11.18 -2.75 6.76
C ILE A 72 -11.08 -3.63 8.00
N THR A 73 -10.41 -3.16 9.04
CA THR A 73 -10.10 -3.95 10.24
C THR A 73 -10.19 -3.11 11.51
N GLY A 74 -10.57 -3.75 12.61
CA GLY A 74 -10.48 -3.16 13.95
C GLY A 74 -9.14 -3.41 14.66
N ASP A 75 -8.15 -3.99 13.97
CA ASP A 75 -6.81 -4.12 14.54
C ASP A 75 -6.08 -2.76 14.53
N ALA A 76 -6.21 -2.04 15.65
CA ALA A 76 -5.56 -0.74 15.84
C ALA A 76 -4.03 -0.83 15.78
N ASN A 77 -3.44 -1.98 16.13
CA ASN A 77 -1.99 -2.14 16.15
C ASN A 77 -1.39 -2.03 14.76
N LEU A 78 -2.14 -2.32 13.69
CA LEU A 78 -1.68 -2.12 12.31
C LEU A 78 -1.49 -0.65 11.97
N PHE A 79 -2.25 0.24 12.58
CA PHE A 79 -2.22 1.67 12.29
C PHE A 79 -1.40 2.49 13.28
N SER A 80 -0.87 1.87 14.33
CA SER A 80 0.07 2.53 15.25
C SER A 80 1.49 2.44 14.73
N VAL A 81 2.15 3.57 14.56
CA VAL A 81 3.59 3.64 14.30
C VAL A 81 4.18 4.50 15.41
N GLU A 82 4.99 3.88 16.26
CA GLU A 82 5.53 4.50 17.48
C GLU A 82 4.39 5.00 18.39
N SER A 83 4.42 6.26 18.82
CA SER A 83 3.40 6.88 19.67
C SER A 83 2.25 7.51 18.88
N TYR A 84 2.24 7.39 17.55
CA TYR A 84 1.21 7.99 16.69
C TYR A 84 0.29 6.92 16.11
N ARG A 85 -1.01 7.23 16.10
CA ARG A 85 -2.06 6.39 15.53
C ARG A 85 -2.56 7.02 14.23
N TYR A 86 -2.68 6.19 13.21
CA TYR A 86 -3.24 6.53 11.92
C TYR A 86 -4.62 5.90 11.73
N ASP A 87 -5.38 6.36 10.74
CA ASP A 87 -6.68 5.76 10.39
C ASP A 87 -6.59 4.94 9.10
N LYS A 88 -5.62 5.27 8.25
CA LYS A 88 -5.49 4.72 6.90
C LYS A 88 -4.05 4.41 6.56
N ILE A 89 -3.89 3.37 5.76
CA ILE A 89 -2.61 2.98 5.18
C ILE A 89 -2.85 2.73 3.69
N MET A 90 -1.97 3.23 2.85
CA MET A 90 -1.95 2.87 1.45
C MET A 90 -0.58 2.32 1.07
N LEU A 91 -0.59 1.18 0.38
CA LEU A 91 0.59 0.54 -0.16
C LEU A 91 0.46 0.50 -1.69
N VAL A 92 1.55 0.83 -2.37
CA VAL A 92 1.75 0.57 -3.79
C VAL A 92 2.84 -0.49 -3.88
N LEU A 93 2.46 -1.70 -4.26
CA LEU A 93 3.37 -2.81 -4.50
C LEU A 93 3.73 -2.81 -5.99
N GLY A 94 4.94 -2.34 -6.29
CA GLY A 94 5.56 -2.47 -7.61
C GLY A 94 6.41 -3.74 -7.70
N GLU A 95 6.95 -4.03 -8.88
CA GLU A 95 7.72 -5.27 -9.11
C GLU A 95 8.93 -5.41 -8.18
N GLU A 96 9.63 -4.32 -7.90
CA GLU A 96 10.86 -4.32 -7.10
C GLU A 96 10.76 -3.48 -5.83
N ASN A 97 9.78 -2.59 -5.74
CA ASN A 97 9.71 -1.59 -4.69
C ASN A 97 8.32 -1.51 -4.10
N ILE A 98 8.25 -1.45 -2.78
CA ILE A 98 7.01 -1.24 -2.04
C ILE A 98 7.06 0.19 -1.51
N SER A 99 6.08 0.99 -1.90
CA SER A 99 5.89 2.34 -1.37
C SER A 99 4.69 2.36 -0.44
N TRP A 100 4.78 3.09 0.66
CA TRP A 100 3.72 3.16 1.67
C TRP A 100 3.49 4.59 2.14
N VAL A 101 2.27 4.84 2.61
CA VAL A 101 1.91 6.03 3.37
C VAL A 101 0.93 5.67 4.49
N PHE A 102 1.22 6.15 5.69
CA PHE A 102 0.32 6.18 6.84
C PHE A 102 -0.25 7.59 6.96
N TYR A 103 -1.58 7.70 7.04
CA TYR A 103 -2.27 8.98 7.05
C TYR A 103 -3.60 8.89 7.81
N THR A 104 -4.14 10.03 8.22
CA THR A 104 -5.45 10.13 8.86
C THR A 104 -6.45 10.77 7.89
N ASN A 105 -7.72 10.82 8.30
CA ASN A 105 -8.75 11.50 7.51
C ASN A 105 -8.53 13.01 7.42
N ASN A 106 -7.85 13.58 8.40
CA ASN A 106 -7.63 15.01 8.53
C ASN A 106 -6.40 15.43 7.70
N ALA A 107 -6.62 16.24 6.67
CA ALA A 107 -5.56 16.61 5.72
C ALA A 107 -4.43 17.45 6.35
N MET A 108 -4.66 18.07 7.52
CA MET A 108 -3.65 18.86 8.23
C MET A 108 -2.74 18.02 9.15
N GLU A 109 -3.04 16.74 9.33
CA GLU A 109 -2.27 15.88 10.23
C GLU A 109 -1.04 15.27 9.53
N ARG A 110 -0.05 14.94 10.36
CA ARG A 110 1.24 14.39 9.93
C ARG A 110 1.02 13.08 9.17
N ARG A 111 1.62 12.93 7.98
CA ARG A 111 1.71 11.65 7.26
C ARG A 111 3.11 11.05 7.39
N ILE A 112 3.22 9.72 7.38
CA ILE A 112 4.50 9.01 7.28
C ILE A 112 4.52 8.25 5.98
N GLU A 113 5.42 8.64 5.07
CA GLU A 113 5.63 7.99 3.78
C GLU A 113 7.02 7.38 3.69
N GLY A 114 7.16 6.37 2.84
CA GLY A 114 8.43 5.74 2.57
C GLY A 114 8.36 4.73 1.44
N SER A 115 9.53 4.24 1.05
CA SER A 115 9.63 3.12 0.11
C SER A 115 10.85 2.28 0.42
N ALA A 116 10.77 0.98 0.13
CA ALA A 116 11.89 0.06 0.24
C ALA A 116 11.71 -1.13 -0.72
N CYS A 117 12.84 -1.66 -1.19
CA CYS A 117 12.91 -2.94 -1.87
C CYS A 117 12.87 -4.04 -0.80
N PHE A 118 11.73 -4.72 -0.67
CA PHE A 118 11.63 -5.91 0.15
C PHE A 118 11.64 -7.14 -0.77
N PRO A 119 12.42 -8.18 -0.46
CA PRO A 119 12.26 -9.48 -1.09
C PRO A 119 10.97 -10.10 -0.55
N VAL A 120 9.85 -9.73 -1.15
CA VAL A 120 8.52 -10.27 -0.84
C VAL A 120 7.92 -10.73 -2.15
N SER A 121 7.73 -12.04 -2.28
CA SER A 121 6.88 -12.60 -3.31
C SER A 121 5.43 -12.42 -2.88
N TYR A 122 4.65 -11.66 -3.66
CA TYR A 122 3.21 -11.52 -3.45
C TYR A 122 2.47 -11.87 -4.75
N CYS A 123 1.33 -12.57 -4.64
CA CYS A 123 0.37 -12.63 -5.75
C CYS A 123 -0.64 -11.52 -5.54
N GLY A 124 -0.92 -10.72 -6.57
CA GLY A 124 -2.06 -9.81 -6.59
C GLY A 124 -3.39 -10.50 -6.27
N CYS A 125 -3.48 -11.82 -6.46
CA CYS A 125 -4.66 -12.65 -6.21
C CYS A 125 -4.76 -13.26 -4.78
N CYS A 126 -3.65 -13.37 -4.04
CA CYS A 126 -3.56 -14.12 -2.77
C CYS A 126 -3.05 -13.28 -1.58
N LEU A 127 -3.15 -11.95 -1.67
CA LEU A 127 -2.62 -11.02 -0.68
C LEU A 127 -3.37 -11.01 0.66
N ASN A 128 -4.44 -11.79 0.79
CA ASN A 128 -5.38 -11.79 1.93
C ASN A 128 -4.68 -11.88 3.30
N ASN A 129 -3.57 -12.64 3.43
CA ASN A 129 -2.79 -12.70 4.68
C ASN A 129 -1.34 -12.17 4.54
N GLN A 130 -0.86 -11.97 3.31
CA GLN A 130 0.50 -11.50 3.06
C GLN A 130 0.69 -10.03 3.45
N TYR A 131 -0.38 -9.23 3.43
CA TYR A 131 -0.33 -7.80 3.77
C TYR A 131 0.15 -7.57 5.22
N LEU A 132 -0.17 -8.46 6.17
CA LEU A 132 0.28 -8.38 7.55
C LEU A 132 1.80 -8.49 7.66
N GLN A 133 2.39 -9.42 6.92
CA GLN A 133 3.85 -9.60 6.89
C GLN A 133 4.55 -8.40 6.23
N ILE A 134 3.97 -7.87 5.16
CA ILE A 134 4.48 -6.65 4.50
C ILE A 134 4.45 -5.47 5.48
N LEU A 135 3.34 -5.25 6.19
CA LEU A 135 3.23 -4.18 7.17
C LEU A 135 4.21 -4.35 8.33
N ALA A 136 4.41 -5.57 8.82
CA ALA A 136 5.40 -5.85 9.87
C ALA A 136 6.82 -5.47 9.42
N LYS A 137 7.21 -5.83 8.19
CA LYS A 137 8.50 -5.42 7.60
C LYS A 137 8.61 -3.90 7.46
N ILE A 138 7.57 -3.22 6.97
CA ILE A 138 7.53 -1.76 6.86
C ILE A 138 7.77 -1.10 8.22
N LYS A 139 7.06 -1.54 9.26
CA LYS A 139 7.22 -1.01 10.61
C LYS A 139 8.63 -1.23 11.15
N GLN A 140 9.20 -2.42 10.94
CA GLN A 140 10.58 -2.71 11.30
C GLN A 140 11.57 -1.77 10.60
N THR A 141 11.35 -1.46 9.32
CA THR A 141 12.16 -0.48 8.58
C THR A 141 12.03 0.93 9.13
N LEU A 142 10.82 1.36 9.48
CA LEU A 142 10.58 2.67 10.10
C LEU A 142 11.31 2.79 11.45
N SER A 143 11.28 1.74 12.28
CA SER A 143 12.00 1.72 13.57
C SER A 143 13.53 1.75 13.39
N ARG A 144 14.08 1.07 12.37
CA ARG A 144 15.53 1.02 12.11
C ARG A 144 16.13 2.33 11.60
N LYS A 145 15.37 3.12 10.83
CA LYS A 145 15.83 4.41 10.29
C LYS A 145 16.18 5.45 11.38
N LYS A 146 15.77 5.23 12.62
CA LYS A 146 16.09 6.11 13.76
C LYS A 146 17.42 5.81 14.46
N ILE A 147 18.06 4.68 14.17
CA ILE A 147 19.34 4.28 14.80
C ILE A 147 20.53 4.70 13.90
N ARG A 148 20.38 5.73 13.08
CA ARG A 148 21.45 6.32 12.27
C ARG A 148 21.41 7.82 12.34
#